data_AF-A0A967C2A8-F1
#
_entry.id   AF-A0A967C2A8-F1
#
_cell.length_a   1.000
_cell.length_b   1.000
_cell.length_c   1.000
_cell.angle_alpha   90.00
_cell.angle_beta   90.00
_cell.angle_gamma   90.00
#
_symmetry.space_group_name_H-M   'P 1'
#
loop_
_entity.id
_entity.type
_entity.pdbx_description
1 polymer ?
#
loop_
_entity_poly.entity_id
_entity_poly.type
_entity_poly.pdbx_seq_one_letter_code
_entity_poly.pdbx_strand_id
1 'polypeptide(L)'
;MIEVTFAQPYALQTIVFKNVSDDKKFTMNYKVKGFEISFDDLPDAPFIDQLENTNRAQPIAVTSFSTTQITFKVTSTYESQSVDGQTPYNELAIAELEFWGRPTK
;
A
#
# COMPACT_ATOMS: atom_id res chain seq x y z
N MET A 1 -10.02 -1.98 -2.69
CA MET A 1 -9.98 -1.22 -1.42
C MET A 1 -9.56 -2.20 -0.34
N ILE A 2 -8.67 -1.78 0.55
CA ILE A 2 -8.21 -2.57 1.69
C ILE A 2 -8.59 -1.79 2.95
N GLU A 3 -9.16 -2.48 3.93
CA GLU A 3 -9.50 -1.91 5.23
C GLU A 3 -8.74 -2.67 6.32
N VAL A 4 -8.11 -1.94 7.23
CA VAL A 4 -7.36 -2.48 8.35
C VAL A 4 -7.91 -1.91 9.63
N THR A 5 -8.23 -2.78 10.57
CA THR A 5 -8.75 -2.39 11.89
C THR A 5 -7.84 -2.90 12.99
N PHE A 6 -7.38 -2.00 13.86
CA PHE A 6 -6.59 -2.33 15.03
C PHE A 6 -7.48 -2.52 16.26
N ALA A 7 -7.11 -3.48 17.12
CA ALA A 7 -7.83 -3.73 18.37
C ALA A 7 -7.67 -2.60 19.41
N GLN A 8 -6.65 -1.75 19.25
CA GLN A 8 -6.39 -0.58 20.07
C GLN A 8 -5.87 0.56 19.17
N PRO A 9 -5.99 1.83 19.59
CA PRO A 9 -5.58 2.93 18.74
C PRO A 9 -4.06 3.09 18.66
N TYR A 10 -3.60 3.53 17.49
CA TYR A 10 -2.18 3.79 17.20
C TYR A 10 -1.98 5.20 16.63
N ALA A 11 -0.83 5.80 16.94
CA ALA A 11 -0.29 6.94 16.22
C ALA A 11 0.73 6.41 15.19
N LEU A 12 0.36 6.41 13.91
CA LEU A 12 1.18 5.87 12.83
C LEU A 12 2.11 6.94 12.25
N GLN A 13 3.30 6.50 11.89
CA GLN A 13 4.37 7.36 11.37
C GLN A 13 4.90 6.84 10.03
N THR A 14 4.83 5.53 9.79
CA THR A 14 5.31 4.95 8.55
C THR A 14 4.44 3.77 8.13
N ILE A 15 4.16 3.69 6.83
CA ILE A 15 3.61 2.50 6.20
C ILE A 15 4.63 2.00 5.17
N VAL A 16 4.98 0.72 5.21
CA VAL A 16 5.92 0.14 4.25
C VAL A 16 5.14 -0.70 3.26
N PHE A 17 5.24 -0.33 1.98
CA PHE A 17 4.69 -1.09 0.86
C PHE A 17 5.73 -2.07 0.35
N LYS A 18 5.39 -3.37 0.34
CA LYS A 18 6.21 -4.40 -0.31
C LYS A 18 5.45 -5.01 -1.48
N ASN A 19 6.07 -4.90 -2.64
CA ASN A 19 5.63 -5.60 -3.84
C ASN A 19 6.14 -7.06 -3.84
N VAL A 20 5.65 -7.84 -4.80
CA VAL A 20 6.16 -9.19 -5.04
C VAL A 20 7.65 -9.11 -5.33
N SER A 21 8.47 -9.82 -4.55
CA SER A 21 9.93 -9.75 -4.64
C SER A 21 10.51 -10.43 -5.88
N ASP A 22 9.83 -11.47 -6.38
CA ASP A 22 10.21 -12.17 -7.61
C ASP A 22 10.02 -11.26 -8.82
N ASP A 23 11.09 -10.98 -9.57
CA ASP A 23 11.11 -10.02 -10.69
C ASP A 23 10.12 -10.40 -11.81
N LYS A 24 10.02 -11.69 -12.12
CA LYS A 24 9.13 -12.17 -13.19
C LYS A 24 7.67 -11.98 -12.77
N LYS A 25 7.30 -12.41 -11.56
CA LYS A 25 5.95 -12.19 -11.03
C LYS A 25 5.65 -10.71 -10.83
N PHE A 26 6.62 -9.92 -10.39
CA PHE A 26 6.47 -8.47 -10.28
C PHE A 26 6.12 -7.86 -11.64
N THR A 27 6.85 -8.24 -12.69
CA THR A 27 6.65 -7.73 -14.05
C THR A 27 5.32 -8.20 -14.66
N MET A 28 4.94 -9.44 -14.40
CA MET A 28 3.71 -10.03 -14.94
C MET A 28 2.43 -9.61 -14.20
N ASN A 29 2.52 -8.86 -13.10
CA ASN A 29 1.39 -8.36 -12.33
C ASN A 29 1.13 -6.87 -12.56
N TYR A 30 -0.12 -6.44 -12.40
CA TYR A 30 -0.39 -5.02 -12.18
C TYR A 30 0.23 -4.62 -10.84
N LYS A 31 0.76 -3.40 -10.78
CA LYS A 31 1.35 -2.84 -9.55
C LYS A 31 0.63 -1.58 -9.17
N VAL A 32 0.53 -1.30 -7.87
CA VAL A 32 0.02 -0.01 -7.39
C VAL A 32 0.94 1.09 -7.90
N LYS A 33 0.33 2.13 -8.50
CA LYS A 33 1.01 3.38 -8.83
C LYS A 33 0.54 4.45 -7.86
N GLY A 34 -0.66 4.97 -8.07
CA GLY A 34 -1.27 5.96 -7.19
C GLY A 34 -2.15 5.31 -6.13
N PHE A 35 -2.17 5.92 -4.96
CA PHE A 35 -3.03 5.48 -3.87
C PHE A 35 -3.49 6.64 -2.97
N GLU A 36 -4.48 6.34 -2.14
CA GLU A 36 -5.05 7.20 -1.12
C GLU A 36 -5.16 6.39 0.18
N ILE A 37 -4.71 6.97 1.29
CA ILE A 37 -4.82 6.41 2.64
C ILE A 37 -5.67 7.37 3.48
N SER A 38 -6.74 6.85 4.07
CA SER A 38 -7.57 7.58 5.03
C SER A 38 -7.42 6.97 6.41
N PHE A 39 -7.35 7.82 7.43
CA PHE A 39 -7.37 7.43 8.84
C PHE A 39 -8.68 7.91 9.46
N ASP A 40 -9.31 7.08 10.28
CA ASP A 40 -10.56 7.42 10.99
C ASP A 40 -10.46 8.64 11.93
N ASP A 41 -9.25 8.94 12.41
CA ASP A 41 -8.95 10.11 13.24
C ASP A 41 -8.63 11.38 12.43
N LEU A 42 -8.48 11.25 11.10
CA LEU A 42 -8.24 12.34 10.15
C LEU A 42 -9.10 12.17 8.88
N PRO A 43 -10.44 12.17 9.00
CA PRO A 43 -11.34 11.83 7.90
C PRO A 43 -11.29 12.82 6.72
N ASP A 44 -10.98 14.09 6.98
CA ASP A 44 -10.97 15.16 5.97
C ASP A 44 -9.57 15.40 5.37
N ALA A 45 -8.57 14.62 5.75
CA ALA A 45 -7.18 14.78 5.33
C ALA A 45 -6.56 13.47 4.84
N PRO A 46 -7.06 12.88 3.73
CA PRO A 46 -6.47 11.67 3.18
C PRO A 46 -5.04 11.95 2.71
N PHE A 47 -4.16 10.99 2.95
CA PHE A 47 -2.81 10.99 2.41
C PHE A 47 -2.84 10.42 0.99
N ILE A 48 -2.36 11.17 0.00
CA ILE A 48 -2.37 10.79 -1.42
C ILE A 48 -0.94 10.84 -1.94
N ASP A 49 -0.48 9.74 -2.53
CA ASP A 49 0.87 9.66 -3.09
C ASP A 49 0.97 8.60 -4.19
N GLN A 50 2.18 8.41 -4.72
CA GLN A 50 2.52 7.41 -5.71
C GLN A 50 3.71 6.54 -5.27
N LEU A 51 3.68 5.28 -5.68
CA LEU A 51 4.79 4.35 -5.55
C LEU A 51 5.63 4.35 -6.82
N GLU A 52 6.94 4.19 -6.66
CA GLU A 52 7.85 3.89 -7.76
C GLU A 52 7.58 2.48 -8.31
N ASN A 53 7.79 2.27 -9.61
CA ASN A 53 7.65 0.96 -10.25
C ASN A 53 8.84 0.05 -9.93
N THR A 54 8.96 -0.36 -8.67
CA THR A 54 10.01 -1.24 -8.17
C THR A 54 9.42 -2.33 -7.28
N ASN A 55 10.07 -3.49 -7.27
CA ASN A 55 9.80 -4.58 -6.33
C ASN A 55 10.47 -4.37 -4.96
N ARG A 56 11.25 -3.30 -4.79
CA ARG A 56 11.83 -2.94 -3.49
C ARG A 56 10.75 -2.43 -2.54
N ALA A 57 10.97 -2.66 -1.24
CA ALA A 57 10.13 -2.09 -0.20
C ALA A 57 10.21 -0.57 -0.22
N GLN A 58 9.07 0.09 -0.10
CA GLN A 58 8.94 1.55 -0.15
C GLN A 58 8.32 2.05 1.16
N PRO A 59 9.11 2.65 2.08
CA PRO A 59 8.58 3.26 3.29
C PRO A 59 7.97 4.63 2.96
N ILE A 60 6.77 4.87 3.48
CA ILE A 60 6.01 6.10 3.26
C ILE A 60 5.76 6.76 4.60
N ALA A 61 6.21 8.00 4.75
CA ALA A 61 5.95 8.79 5.94
C ALA A 61 4.49 9.22 5.95
N VAL A 62 3.78 8.88 7.03
CA VAL A 62 2.38 9.26 7.24
C VAL A 62 2.23 9.87 8.62
N THR A 63 1.07 10.45 8.91
CA THR A 63 0.77 10.98 10.23
C THR A 63 -0.67 10.66 10.59
N SER A 64 -0.83 9.89 11.67
CA SER A 64 -2.09 9.78 12.41
C SER A 64 -1.83 10.00 13.90
N PHE A 65 -2.89 10.30 14.65
CA PHE A 65 -2.81 10.68 16.06
C PHE A 65 -3.27 9.57 17.00
N SER A 66 -4.34 8.86 16.67
CA SER A 66 -4.97 7.82 17.49
C SER A 66 -5.96 6.97 16.66
N THR A 67 -5.51 6.48 15.49
CA THR A 67 -6.35 5.76 14.53
C THR A 67 -6.64 4.32 14.97
N THR A 68 -7.87 3.84 14.73
CA THR A 68 -8.22 2.42 14.84
C THR A 68 -8.53 1.78 13.50
N GLN A 69 -8.81 2.59 12.48
CA GLN A 69 -9.17 2.11 11.15
C GLN A 69 -8.42 2.88 10.07
N ILE A 70 -7.81 2.13 9.16
CA ILE A 70 -7.16 2.66 7.96
C ILE A 70 -7.92 2.14 6.74
N THR A 71 -8.21 3.04 5.81
CA THR A 71 -8.65 2.69 4.46
C THR A 71 -7.51 2.94 3.48
N PHE A 72 -7.16 1.94 2.69
CA PHE A 72 -6.25 2.06 1.56
C PHE A 72 -7.00 1.85 0.24
N LYS A 73 -6.90 2.84 -0.65
CA LYS A 73 -7.55 2.85 -1.95
C LYS A 73 -6.51 3.03 -3.05
N VAL A 74 -6.51 2.12 -4.01
CA VAL A 74 -5.69 2.22 -5.22
C VAL A 74 -6.40 3.15 -6.19
N THR A 75 -5.68 4.16 -6.69
CA THR A 75 -6.22 5.16 -7.62
C THR A 75 -5.68 4.99 -9.04
N SER A 76 -4.52 4.35 -9.21
CA SER A 76 -3.98 3.97 -10.52
C SER A 76 -2.96 2.84 -10.40
N THR A 77 -2.66 2.18 -11.52
CA THR A 77 -1.74 1.05 -11.60
C THR A 77 -0.66 1.26 -12.65
N TYR A 78 0.46 0.57 -12.47
CA TYR A 78 1.35 0.20 -13.57
C TYR A 78 0.82 -1.07 -14.23
N GLU A 79 0.87 -1.11 -15.56
CA GLU A 79 0.42 -2.25 -16.36
C GLU A 79 1.26 -3.51 -16.10
N SER A 80 0.62 -4.67 -16.21
CA SER A 80 1.32 -5.95 -16.29
C SER A 80 1.96 -6.14 -17.66
N GLN A 81 3.04 -6.90 -17.73
CA GLN A 81 3.79 -7.14 -18.96
C GLN A 81 4.09 -8.62 -19.16
N SER A 82 4.11 -9.05 -20.43
CA SER A 82 4.45 -10.43 -20.79
C SER A 82 5.94 -10.67 -20.55
N VAL A 83 6.27 -11.82 -19.99
CA VAL A 83 7.66 -12.27 -19.81
C VAL A 83 7.81 -13.64 -20.45
N ASP A 84 8.82 -13.80 -21.29
CA ASP A 84 9.10 -15.05 -22.03
C ASP A 84 7.91 -15.59 -22.84
N GLY A 85 7.09 -14.69 -23.41
CA GLY A 85 5.90 -15.06 -24.18
C GLY A 85 4.74 -15.59 -23.33
N GLN A 86 4.86 -15.58 -21.99
CA GLN A 86 3.76 -15.92 -21.10
C GLN A 86 2.75 -14.77 -21.03
N THR A 87 1.46 -15.11 -21.03
CA THR A 87 0.38 -14.16 -20.81
C THR A 87 0.55 -13.49 -19.44
N PRO A 88 0.46 -12.15 -19.34
CA PRO A 88 0.52 -11.46 -18.06
C PRO A 88 -0.64 -11.89 -17.15
N TYR A 89 -0.44 -11.78 -15.85
CA TYR A 89 -1.51 -12.00 -14.89
C TYR A 89 -2.52 -10.85 -14.95
N ASN A 90 -3.79 -11.20 -14.78
CA ASN A 90 -4.89 -10.23 -14.68
C ASN A 90 -5.24 -9.98 -13.20
N GLU A 91 -4.23 -9.64 -12.40
CA GLU A 91 -4.37 -9.34 -10.98
C GLU A 91 -3.49 -8.15 -10.58
N LEU A 92 -3.91 -7.44 -9.53
CA LEU A 92 -3.13 -6.40 -8.87
C LEU A 92 -2.46 -7.00 -7.65
N ALA A 93 -1.13 -6.99 -7.63
CA ALA A 93 -0.36 -7.62 -6.58
C ALA A 93 0.17 -6.59 -5.57
N ILE A 94 -0.10 -6.87 -4.29
CA ILE A 94 0.57 -6.27 -3.13
C ILE A 94 0.97 -7.46 -2.25
N ALA A 95 2.24 -7.57 -1.89
CA ALA A 95 2.69 -8.71 -1.10
C ALA A 95 2.46 -8.47 0.40
N GLU A 96 2.80 -7.27 0.89
CA GLU A 96 2.70 -6.94 2.31
C GLU A 96 2.54 -5.43 2.52
N LEU A 97 1.78 -5.09 3.55
CA LEU A 97 1.71 -3.75 4.15
C LEU A 97 2.17 -3.86 5.59
N GLU A 98 3.20 -3.11 5.97
CA GLU A 98 3.62 -2.99 7.37
C GLU A 98 3.24 -1.62 7.92
N PHE A 99 2.74 -1.59 9.14
CA PHE A 99 2.33 -0.37 9.84
C PHE A 99 3.24 -0.12 11.03
N TRP A 100 3.91 1.04 11.04
CA TRP A 100 4.84 1.43 12.09
C TRP A 100 4.32 2.66 12.82
N GLY A 101 4.25 2.53 14.15
CA GLY A 101 3.72 3.56 15.03
C GLY A 101 3.80 3.14 16.50
N ARG A 102 3.06 3.85 17.36
CA ARG A 102 2.99 3.56 18.79
C ARG A 102 1.54 3.46 19.26
N PRO A 103 1.23 2.59 20.23
CA PRO A 103 -0.07 2.62 20.91
C PRO A 103 -0.32 4.00 21.54
N THR A 104 -1.58 4.44 21.55
CA THR A 104 -1.98 5.72 22.15
C THR A 104 -2.83 5.55 23.40
N LYS A 105 -3.05 4.30 23.82
CA LYS A 105 -3.68 3.89 25.07
C LYS A 105 -2.81 2.85 25.77
#